data_AF-P86888-F1
#
_entry.id   AF-P86888-F1
#
_cell.length_a   1.000
_cell.length_b   1.000
_cell.length_c   1.000
_cell.angle_alpha   90.00
_cell.angle_beta   90.00
_cell.angle_gamma   90.00
#
_symmetry.space_group_name_H-M   'P 1'
#
loop_
_entity.id
_entity.type
_entity.pdbx_description
1 polymer ?
#
loop_
_entity_poly.entity_id
_entity_poly.type
_entity_poly.pdbx_seq_one_letter_code
_entity_poly.pdbx_strand_id
1 'polypeptide(L)' 'GSSFCDSKCGVRCSKAGYQERCLKYCGICCEKCHCVPSGTYGNKDECPCYRDLKNSKGNPKCP' A
#
# COMPACT_ATOMS: atom_id res chain seq x y z
N GLY A 1 12.35 0.75 3.78
CA GLY A 1 11.40 0.67 4.90
C GLY A 1 11.82 -0.47 5.78
N SER A 2 10.89 -1.12 6.47
CA SER A 2 11.13 -2.47 6.98
C SER A 2 11.24 -3.46 5.80
N SER A 3 12.04 -4.52 5.96
CA SER A 3 12.17 -5.59 4.93
C SER A 3 10.81 -6.20 4.55
N PHE A 4 9.90 -6.30 5.52
CA PHE A 4 8.51 -6.71 5.31
C PHE A 4 7.79 -5.78 4.33
N CYS A 5 7.81 -4.47 4.59
CA CYS A 5 7.12 -3.51 3.74
C CYS A 5 7.76 -3.40 2.36
N ASP A 6 9.09 -3.41 2.27
CA ASP A 6 9.79 -3.31 0.99
C ASP A 6 9.46 -4.51 0.08
N SER A 7 9.44 -5.73 0.64
CA SER A 7 9.06 -6.95 -0.08
C SER A 7 7.60 -6.92 -0.54
N LYS A 8 6.67 -6.65 0.38
CA LYS A 8 5.23 -6.66 0.07
C LYS A 8 4.84 -5.53 -0.88
N CYS A 9 5.38 -4.34 -0.69
CA CYS A 9 5.14 -3.21 -1.58
C CYS A 9 5.78 -3.42 -2.95
N GLY A 10 6.92 -4.11 -3.03
CA GLY A 10 7.50 -4.54 -4.30
C GLY A 10 6.53 -5.38 -5.13
N VAL A 11 5.87 -6.36 -4.49
CA VAL A 11 4.83 -7.16 -5.15
C VAL A 11 3.61 -6.31 -5.50
N ARG A 12 3.06 -5.57 -4.53
CA ARG A 12 1.86 -4.75 -4.71
C ARG A 12 1.99 -3.77 -5.88
N CYS A 13 3.16 -3.15 -6.01
CA CYS A 13 3.43 -2.12 -7.00
C CYS A 13 4.06 -2.63 -8.30
N SER A 14 4.28 -3.94 -8.46
CA SER A 14 4.99 -4.52 -9.61
C SER A 14 4.34 -4.26 -10.98
N LYS A 15 3.03 -3.99 -11.01
CA LYS A 15 2.29 -3.64 -12.23
C LYS A 15 1.77 -2.20 -12.24
N ALA A 16 2.21 -1.36 -11.30
CA ALA A 16 1.75 0.02 -11.21
C ALA A 16 2.43 0.87 -12.30
N GLY A 17 1.64 1.61 -13.10
CA GLY A 17 2.20 2.51 -14.12
C GLY A 17 3.11 3.60 -13.57
N TYR A 18 2.89 4.04 -12.32
CA TYR A 18 3.76 4.95 -11.58
C TYR A 18 4.39 4.23 -10.38
N GLN A 19 5.34 3.34 -10.65
CA GLN A 19 5.89 2.42 -9.64
C GLN A 19 6.52 3.16 -8.44
N GLU A 20 7.35 4.19 -8.64
CA GLU A 20 7.96 4.96 -7.55
C GLU A 20 6.91 5.60 -6.63
N ARG A 21 5.86 6.19 -7.22
CA ARG A 21 4.74 6.78 -6.47
C ARG A 21 3.98 5.70 -5.69
N CYS A 22 3.73 4.55 -6.32
CA CYS A 22 3.08 3.42 -5.65
C CYS A 22 3.92 2.95 -4.45
N LEU A 23 5.22 2.71 -4.63
CA LEU A 23 6.12 2.27 -3.56
C LEU A 23 6.16 3.26 -2.40
N LYS A 24 6.23 4.56 -2.68
CA LYS A 24 6.18 5.61 -1.65
C LYS A 24 4.90 5.53 -0.81
N TYR A 25 3.72 5.46 -1.45
CA TYR A 25 2.47 5.42 -0.70
C TYR A 25 2.22 4.07 -0.03
N CYS A 26 2.58 2.97 -0.68
CA CYS A 26 2.51 1.64 -0.09
C CYS A 26 3.39 1.57 1.18
N GLY A 27 4.63 2.08 1.14
CA GLY A 27 5.52 2.13 2.29
C GLY A 27 4.93 2.92 3.46
N ILE A 28 4.39 4.12 3.21
CA ILE A 28 3.72 4.92 4.25
C ILE A 28 2.56 4.15 4.89
N CYS A 29 1.75 3.50 4.07
CA CYS A 29 0.60 2.75 4.55
C CYS A 29 0.99 1.46 5.28
N CYS A 30 2.01 0.77 4.78
CA CYS A 30 2.54 -0.44 5.39
C CYS A 30 3.18 -0.15 6.75
N GLU A 31 4.00 0.89 6.87
CA GLU A 31 4.61 1.24 8.16
C GLU A 31 3.57 1.71 9.19
N LYS A 32 2.44 2.30 8.74
CA LYS A 32 1.35 2.70 9.63
C LYS A 32 0.42 1.55 10.04
N CYS A 33 0.19 0.60 9.14
CA CYS A 33 -0.83 -0.44 9.33
C CYS A 33 -0.24 -1.85 9.53
N HIS A 34 1.07 -2.00 9.34
CA HIS A 34 1.81 -3.28 9.38
C HIS A 34 1.18 -4.38 8.50
N CYS A 35 0.56 -3.98 7.39
CA CYS A 35 -0.17 -4.87 6.48
C CYS A 35 -0.16 -4.30 5.06
N VAL A 36 -0.01 -5.17 4.06
CA VAL A 36 -0.14 -4.85 2.63
C VAL A 36 -1.03 -5.92 2.00
N PRO A 37 -2.13 -5.53 1.32
CA PRO A 37 -3.00 -6.46 0.61
C PRO A 37 -2.24 -7.32 -0.39
N SER A 38 -2.67 -8.57 -0.53
CA SER A 38 -2.17 -9.50 -1.54
C SER A 38 -2.44 -9.01 -2.96
N GLY A 39 -1.68 -9.53 -3.91
CA GLY A 39 -1.82 -9.20 -5.32
C GLY A 39 -1.35 -7.79 -5.70
N THR A 40 -1.58 -7.43 -6.96
CA THR A 40 -1.11 -6.15 -7.55
C THR A 40 -2.20 -5.07 -7.58
N TYR A 41 -3.45 -5.45 -7.26
CA TYR A 41 -4.61 -4.58 -7.20
C TYR A 41 -5.70 -5.26 -6.35
N GLY A 42 -6.63 -4.50 -5.76
CA GLY A 42 -7.72 -5.06 -4.95
C GLY A 42 -7.30 -5.60 -3.59
N ASN A 43 -8.06 -6.58 -3.07
CA ASN A 43 -7.85 -7.34 -1.82
C ASN A 43 -7.71 -6.48 -0.54
N LYS A 44 -8.21 -5.25 -0.57
CA LYS A 44 -7.98 -4.30 0.53
C LYS A 44 -8.68 -4.71 1.82
N ASP A 45 -9.71 -5.55 1.74
CA ASP A 45 -10.39 -6.16 2.88
C ASP A 45 -9.45 -7.03 3.75
N GLU A 46 -8.37 -7.57 3.19
CA GLU A 46 -7.32 -8.28 3.96
C GLU A 46 -6.58 -7.36 4.95
N CYS A 47 -6.53 -6.06 4.66
CA CYS A 47 -5.85 -5.06 5.49
C CYS A 47 -6.77 -3.86 5.75
N PRO A 48 -7.73 -3.94 6.71
CA PRO A 48 -8.71 -2.88 6.96
C PRO A 48 -8.08 -1.50 7.23
N CYS A 49 -7.01 -1.43 8.03
CA CYS A 49 -6.29 -0.17 8.25
C CYS A 49 -5.76 0.44 6.94
N TYR A 50 -5.15 -0.39 6.09
CA TYR A 50 -4.57 0.04 4.80
C TYR A 50 -5.67 0.50 3.83
N ARG A 51 -6.81 -0.21 3.80
CA ARG A 51 -8.00 0.14 3.02
C ARG A 51 -8.58 1.50 3.42
N ASP A 52 -8.72 1.71 4.73
CA ASP A 52 -9.50 2.81 5.27
C ASP A 52 -8.67 4.09 5.46
N LEU A 53 -7.34 4.00 5.34
CA LEU A 53 -6.48 5.17 5.43
C LEU A 53 -6.77 6.16 4.29
N LYS A 54 -7.18 7.38 4.66
CA LYS A 54 -7.47 8.47 3.74
C LYS A 54 -6.38 9.53 3.75
N ASN A 55 -6.28 10.28 2.65
CA ASN A 55 -5.49 11.50 2.61
C ASN A 55 -6.27 12.68 3.21
N SER A 56 -5.66 13.85 3.26
CA SER A 56 -6.29 15.07 3.80
C SER A 56 -7.53 15.53 3.03
N LYS A 57 -7.79 14.98 1.83
CA LYS A 57 -8.98 15.26 1.01
C LYS A 57 -10.05 14.17 1.13
N GLY A 58 -9.92 13.22 2.06
CA GLY A 58 -10.87 12.12 2.25
C GLY A 58 -10.77 10.98 1.22
N ASN A 59 -9.87 11.07 0.24
CA ASN A 59 -9.70 10.03 -0.77
C ASN A 59 -8.82 8.88 -0.26
N PRO A 60 -8.97 7.64 -0.76
CA PRO A 60 -8.08 6.53 -0.43
C PRO A 60 -6.61 6.94 -0.60
N LYS A 61 -5.82 6.75 0.46
CA LYS A 61 -4.40 7.12 0.46
C LYS A 61 -3.52 6.03 -0.14
N CYS A 62 -3.86 4.78 0.14
CA CYS A 62 -2.98 3.64 -0.11
C CYS A 62 -3.30 2.97 -1.45
N PRO A 63 -2.28 2.54 -2.22
CA PRO A 63 -2.47 1.86 -3.49
C PRO A 63 -3.12 0.48 -3.33
#